data_AF-A0A914W9G1-F1
#
_entry.id   AF-A0A914W9G1-F1
#
_cell.length_a   1.000
_cell.length_b   1.000
_cell.length_c   1.000
_cell.angle_alpha   90.00
_cell.angle_beta   90.00
_cell.angle_gamma   90.00
#
_symmetry.space_group_name_H-M   'P 1'
#
loop_
_entity.id
_entity.type
_entity.pdbx_description
1 polymer ?
#
loop_
_entity_poly.entity_id
_entity_poly.type
_entity_poly.pdbx_seq_one_letter_code
_entity_poly.pdbx_strand_id
1 'polypeptide(L)'
;MKERKMSFLAQHSARLVELVLERREELIDMYKLRAANAARRRKEKWEEVVRIINIEFLDFHCDVHSAHTHWTYHQSAAKSKHATARMVQRGTDDGPPSLVKPLNEAEGRIIDALADTASFSGVPGAALSRRLATLWFLQVLLLQKAR
;
A
#
# COMPACT_ATOMS: atom_id res chain seq x y z
N MET A 1 -2.65 -31.66 15.95
CA MET A 1 -2.44 -30.29 16.46
C MET A 1 -2.30 -29.39 15.23
N LYS A 2 -3.27 -28.51 14.92
CA LYS A 2 -3.14 -27.60 13.76
C LYS A 2 -2.09 -26.55 14.12
N GLU A 3 -0.95 -26.58 13.47
CA GLU A 3 0.05 -25.51 13.57
C GLU A 3 -0.66 -24.19 13.25
N ARG A 4 -0.56 -23.20 14.16
CA ARG A 4 -1.09 -21.87 13.87
C ARG A 4 -0.25 -21.32 12.72
N LYS A 5 -0.90 -21.03 11.58
CA LYS A 5 -0.28 -20.20 10.55
C LYS A 5 0.18 -18.91 11.21
N MET A 6 1.49 -18.69 11.23
CA MET A 6 2.08 -17.46 11.72
C MET A 6 1.51 -16.29 10.92
N SER A 7 0.88 -15.35 11.62
CA SER A 7 0.34 -14.13 11.01
C SER A 7 1.47 -13.13 10.76
N PHE A 8 1.35 -12.34 9.69
CA PHE A 8 2.25 -11.21 9.46
C PHE A 8 2.19 -10.24 10.64
N LEU A 9 3.33 -10.05 11.31
CA LEU A 9 3.50 -8.99 12.31
C LEU A 9 3.61 -7.63 11.61
N ALA A 10 3.54 -6.55 12.40
CA ALA A 10 3.64 -5.19 11.90
C ALA A 10 4.95 -4.97 11.11
N GLN A 11 6.09 -5.44 11.65
CA GLN A 11 7.40 -5.33 11.01
C GLN A 11 7.47 -6.08 9.66
N HIS A 12 6.93 -7.30 9.58
CA HIS A 12 6.90 -8.09 8.34
C HIS A 12 6.02 -7.39 7.29
N SER A 13 4.91 -6.81 7.73
CA SER A 13 3.99 -6.08 6.86
C SER A 13 4.64 -4.81 6.29
N ALA A 14 5.31 -4.03 7.14
CA ALA A 14 6.01 -2.82 6.73
C ALA A 14 7.11 -3.15 5.71
N ARG A 15 7.93 -4.17 5.99
CA ARG A 15 9.02 -4.58 5.10
C ARG A 15 8.52 -5.17 3.78
N LEU A 16 7.44 -5.96 3.82
CA LEU A 16 6.79 -6.45 2.61
C LEU A 16 6.34 -5.30 1.71
N VAL A 17 5.66 -4.30 2.29
CA VAL A 17 5.18 -3.14 1.53
C VAL A 17 6.33 -2.36 0.92
N GLU A 18 7.40 -2.13 1.68
CA GLU A 18 8.61 -1.47 1.19
C GLU A 18 9.22 -2.21 -0.01
N LEU A 19 9.47 -3.51 0.10
CA LEU A 19 10.07 -4.31 -0.98
C LEU A 19 9.21 -4.34 -2.25
N VAL A 20 7.88 -4.34 -2.10
CA VAL A 20 6.93 -4.28 -3.22
C VAL A 20 6.95 -2.91 -3.89
N LEU A 21 7.04 -1.82 -3.12
CA LEU A 21 7.11 -0.46 -3.65
C LEU A 21 8.45 -0.15 -4.31
N GLU A 22 9.57 -0.64 -3.76
CA GLU A 22 10.89 -0.58 -4.42
C GLU A 22 10.87 -1.24 -5.81
N ARG A 23 10.07 -2.30 -5.97
CA ARG A 23 9.91 -3.08 -7.21
C ARG A 23 8.60 -2.73 -7.94
N ARG A 24 8.03 -1.55 -7.69
CA ARG A 24 6.72 -1.12 -8.20
C ARG A 24 6.59 -1.25 -9.72
N GLU A 25 7.64 -0.93 -10.48
CA GLU A 25 7.63 -1.03 -11.94
C GLU A 25 7.42 -2.47 -12.42
N GLU A 26 8.07 -3.42 -11.75
CA GLU A 26 8.06 -4.83 -12.11
C GLU A 26 6.85 -5.59 -11.54
N LEU A 27 6.35 -5.16 -10.38
CA LEU A 27 5.26 -5.84 -9.69
C LEU A 27 3.87 -5.24 -9.96
N ILE A 28 3.78 -3.91 -10.05
CA ILE A 28 2.50 -3.17 -10.09
C ILE A 28 2.27 -2.57 -11.47
N ASP A 29 3.23 -1.78 -11.96
CA ASP A 29 3.10 -0.99 -13.19
C ASP A 29 3.41 -1.78 -14.47
N MET A 30 3.67 -3.06 -14.32
CA MET A 30 4.21 -3.91 -15.35
C MET A 30 3.22 -4.15 -16.52
N TYR A 31 1.93 -3.83 -16.35
CA TYR A 31 0.94 -3.79 -17.43
C TYR A 31 1.18 -2.65 -18.45
N LYS A 32 1.93 -1.61 -18.07
CA LYS A 32 2.33 -0.51 -18.95
C LYS A 32 3.42 -0.95 -19.93
N LEU A 33 4.25 -1.90 -19.49
CA LEU A 33 5.29 -2.53 -20.28
C LEU A 33 4.63 -3.69 -21.04
N ARG A 34 4.29 -3.51 -22.34
CA ARG A 34 3.72 -4.58 -23.20
C ARG A 34 4.75 -5.70 -23.44
N ALA A 35 5.18 -6.38 -22.39
CA ALA A 35 6.22 -7.39 -22.41
C ALA A 35 5.60 -8.79 -22.55
N ALA A 36 6.05 -9.56 -23.55
CA ALA A 36 5.60 -10.94 -23.75
C ALA A 36 5.87 -11.85 -22.54
N ASN A 37 6.93 -11.57 -21.78
CA ASN A 37 7.34 -12.35 -20.59
C ASN A 37 6.86 -11.75 -19.26
N ALA A 38 5.81 -10.93 -19.33
CA ALA A 38 5.28 -10.18 -18.23
C ALA A 38 4.97 -11.03 -16.98
N ALA A 39 4.13 -12.06 -17.16
CA ALA A 39 3.69 -12.90 -16.03
C ALA A 39 4.87 -13.62 -15.34
N ARG A 40 5.84 -14.08 -16.13
CA ARG A 40 7.03 -14.77 -15.63
C ARG A 40 7.90 -13.84 -14.78
N ARG A 41 8.21 -12.64 -15.27
CA ARG A 41 9.01 -11.65 -14.52
C ARG A 41 8.33 -11.25 -13.22
N ARG A 42 7.01 -11.03 -13.25
CA ARG A 42 6.26 -10.72 -12.03
C ARG A 42 6.34 -11.85 -11.01
N LYS A 43 6.24 -13.11 -11.45
CA LYS A 43 6.39 -14.28 -10.58
C LYS A 43 7.79 -14.33 -9.95
N GLU A 44 8.84 -14.19 -10.76
CA GLU A 44 10.24 -14.19 -10.31
C GLU A 44 10.49 -13.07 -9.27
N LYS A 45 9.90 -11.90 -9.47
CA LYS A 45 10.02 -10.76 -8.54
C LYS A 45 9.29 -10.98 -7.23
N TRP A 46 8.12 -11.62 -7.26
CA TRP A 46 7.45 -12.03 -6.02
C TRP A 46 8.24 -13.08 -5.25
N GLU A 47 8.85 -14.04 -5.95
CA GLU A 47 9.74 -15.03 -5.33
C GLU A 47 10.98 -14.36 -4.70
N GLU A 48 11.53 -13.32 -5.33
CA GLU A 48 12.62 -12.51 -4.77
C GLU A 48 12.19 -11.79 -3.48
N VAL A 49 11.03 -11.12 -3.48
CA VAL A 49 10.49 -10.44 -2.29
C VAL A 49 10.33 -11.40 -1.11
N VAL A 50 9.71 -12.56 -1.35
CA VAL A 50 9.51 -13.57 -0.29
C VAL A 50 10.84 -14.09 0.23
N ARG A 51 11.80 -14.33 -0.66
CA ARG A 51 13.13 -14.80 -0.27
C ARG A 51 13.82 -13.80 0.66
N ILE A 52 13.77 -12.51 0.34
CA ILE A 52 14.35 -11.46 1.18
C ILE A 52 13.69 -11.46 2.56
N ILE A 53 12.36 -11.49 2.62
CA ILE A 53 11.62 -11.49 3.89
C ILE A 53 12.00 -12.71 4.74
N ASN A 54 12.02 -13.91 4.16
CA ASN A 54 12.34 -15.13 4.91
C ASN A 54 13.81 -15.19 5.36
N ILE A 55 14.72 -14.46 4.69
CA ILE A 55 16.12 -14.32 5.12
C ILE A 55 16.23 -13.27 6.25
N GLU A 56 15.52 -12.14 6.12
CA GLU A 56 15.57 -11.05 7.09
C GLU A 56 14.86 -11.42 8.41
N PHE A 57 13.79 -12.21 8.35
CA PHE A 57 13.00 -12.63 9.51
C PHE A 57 13.05 -14.14 9.66
N LEU A 58 14.11 -14.66 10.30
CA LEU A 58 14.31 -16.11 10.50
C LEU A 58 13.22 -16.76 11.35
N ASP A 59 12.51 -15.98 12.17
CA ASP A 59 11.37 -16.43 12.96
C ASP A 59 10.10 -16.56 12.11
N PHE A 60 10.08 -16.03 10.89
CA PHE A 60 8.91 -15.96 10.03
C PHE A 60 9.16 -16.60 8.66
N HIS A 61 8.17 -17.35 8.18
CA HIS A 61 8.21 -17.89 6.83
C HIS A 61 6.88 -17.61 6.14
N CYS A 62 6.95 -17.00 4.97
CA CYS A 62 5.81 -16.86 4.07
C CYS A 62 6.11 -17.47 2.70
N ASP A 63 5.05 -17.85 1.99
CA ASP A 63 5.12 -18.20 0.58
C ASP A 63 4.63 -17.02 -0.28
N VAL A 64 4.83 -17.13 -1.59
CA VAL A 64 4.41 -16.12 -2.57
C VAL A 64 2.93 -15.83 -2.50
N HIS A 65 2.10 -16.86 -2.31
CA HIS A 65 0.65 -16.68 -2.24
C HIS A 65 0.23 -15.87 -1.01
N SER A 66 0.83 -16.15 0.14
CA SER A 66 0.57 -15.47 1.42
C SER A 66 1.05 -14.03 1.37
N ALA A 67 2.26 -13.78 0.84
CA ALA A 67 2.77 -12.43 0.64
C ALA A 67 1.89 -11.62 -0.33
N HIS A 68 1.49 -12.21 -1.46
CA HIS A 68 0.60 -11.55 -2.42
C HIS A 68 -0.79 -11.24 -1.82
N THR A 69 -1.36 -12.18 -1.08
CA THR A 69 -2.65 -12.00 -0.39
C THR A 69 -2.56 -10.88 0.63
N HIS A 70 -1.48 -10.85 1.42
CA HIS A 70 -1.25 -9.82 2.43
C HIS A 70 -1.04 -8.44 1.81
N TRP A 71 -0.28 -8.35 0.72
CA TRP A 71 -0.17 -7.12 -0.07
C TRP A 71 -1.55 -6.65 -0.57
N THR A 72 -2.35 -7.55 -1.13
CA THR A 72 -3.69 -7.21 -1.65
C THR A 72 -4.60 -6.67 -0.54
N TYR A 73 -4.51 -7.26 0.65
CA TYR A 73 -5.21 -6.77 1.84
C TYR A 73 -4.82 -5.32 2.18
N HIS A 74 -3.52 -5.03 2.32
CA HIS A 74 -3.03 -3.68 2.61
C HIS A 74 -3.38 -2.68 1.51
N GLN A 75 -3.27 -3.09 0.25
CA GLN A 75 -3.63 -2.25 -0.88
C GLN A 75 -5.12 -1.90 -0.86
N SER A 76 -5.99 -2.88 -0.59
CA SER A 76 -7.45 -2.66 -0.49
C SER A 76 -7.81 -1.74 0.68
N ALA A 77 -7.20 -1.98 1.86
CA ALA A 77 -7.39 -1.15 3.04
C ALA A 77 -6.94 0.31 2.79
N ALA A 78 -5.78 0.50 2.17
CA ALA A 78 -5.25 1.80 1.79
C ALA A 78 -6.17 2.52 0.79
N LYS A 79 -6.68 1.83 -0.23
CA LYS A 79 -7.66 2.40 -1.19
C LYS A 79 -8.94 2.85 -0.49
N SER A 80 -9.50 2.02 0.38
CA SER A 80 -10.73 2.32 1.11
C SER A 80 -10.54 3.55 2.01
N LYS A 81 -9.46 3.59 2.81
CA LYS A 81 -9.14 4.74 3.67
C LYS A 81 -8.92 6.02 2.88
N HIS A 82 -8.22 5.93 1.75
CA HIS A 82 -8.02 7.07 0.85
C HIS A 82 -9.33 7.58 0.23
N ALA A 83 -10.21 6.68 -0.20
CA ALA A 83 -11.52 7.05 -0.74
C ALA A 83 -12.41 7.74 0.31
N THR A 84 -12.50 7.18 1.51
CA THR A 84 -13.24 7.77 2.63
C THR A 84 -12.67 9.15 3.00
N ALA A 85 -11.35 9.28 3.11
CA ALA A 85 -10.72 10.58 3.40
C ALA A 85 -11.07 11.64 2.35
N ARG A 86 -11.14 11.28 1.06
CA ARG A 86 -11.54 12.19 -0.02
C ARG A 86 -13.03 12.55 0.02
N MET A 87 -13.90 11.63 0.42
CA MET A 87 -15.34 11.90 0.55
C MET A 87 -15.62 12.89 1.70
N VAL A 88 -14.95 12.71 2.84
CA VAL A 88 -14.99 13.63 3.97
C VAL A 88 -14.49 15.02 3.56
N GLN A 89 -13.36 15.11 2.85
CA GLN A 89 -12.82 16.39 2.35
C GLN A 89 -13.75 17.11 1.36
N ARG A 90 -14.52 16.36 0.57
CA ARG A 90 -15.49 16.91 -0.38
C ARG A 90 -16.80 17.35 0.27
N GLY A 91 -16.97 17.12 1.57
CA GLY A 91 -18.23 17.40 2.28
C GLY A 91 -19.40 16.58 1.77
N THR A 92 -19.13 15.43 1.14
CA THR A 92 -20.13 14.53 0.55
C THR A 92 -20.49 13.35 1.45
N ASP A 93 -19.90 13.29 2.64
CA ASP A 93 -20.17 12.26 3.64
C ASP A 93 -20.77 12.92 4.88
N ASP A 94 -22.07 12.67 5.13
CA ASP A 94 -22.79 13.08 6.34
C ASP A 94 -22.52 12.13 7.54
N GLY A 95 -21.62 11.15 7.36
CA GLY A 95 -21.20 10.24 8.41
C GLY A 95 -20.32 10.91 9.47
N PRO A 96 -20.33 10.42 10.72
CA PRO A 96 -19.50 10.97 11.78
C PRO A 96 -18.01 10.85 11.41
N PRO A 97 -17.18 11.90 11.64
CA PRO A 97 -15.75 11.92 11.30
C PRO A 97 -14.91 10.84 12.01
N SER A 98 -15.49 10.09 12.95
CA SER A 98 -14.89 8.97 13.67
C SER A 98 -14.68 7.70 12.83
N LEU A 99 -15.24 7.61 11.62
CA LEU A 99 -15.09 6.43 10.76
C LEU A 99 -13.75 6.34 10.02
N VAL A 100 -12.95 7.42 10.01
CA VAL A 100 -11.60 7.40 9.44
C VAL A 100 -10.69 6.66 10.42
N LYS A 101 -10.60 5.33 10.27
CA LYS A 101 -9.61 4.54 11.00
C LYS A 101 -8.21 5.11 10.75
N PRO A 102 -7.37 5.23 11.79
CA PRO A 102 -6.01 5.71 11.61
C PRO A 102 -5.26 4.85 10.59
N LEU A 103 -4.44 5.51 9.78
CA LEU A 103 -3.58 4.86 8.79
C LEU A 103 -2.47 4.11 9.52
N ASN A 104 -2.28 2.84 9.17
CA ASN A 104 -1.06 2.13 9.53
C ASN A 104 0.07 2.63 8.61
N GLU A 105 1.31 2.59 9.09
CA GLU A 105 2.49 3.09 8.35
C GLU A 105 2.59 2.47 6.95
N ALA A 106 2.35 1.16 6.86
CA ALA A 106 2.32 0.42 5.60
C ALA A 106 1.26 0.95 4.62
N GLU A 107 0.06 1.27 5.11
CA GLU A 107 -1.03 1.79 4.28
C GLU A 107 -0.76 3.24 3.85
N GLY A 108 -0.16 4.05 4.72
CA GLY A 108 0.27 5.41 4.41
C GLY A 108 1.27 5.44 3.25
N ARG A 109 2.31 4.60 3.32
CA ARG A 109 3.31 4.46 2.23
C ARG A 109 2.67 4.02 0.91
N ILE A 110 1.68 3.12 0.96
CA ILE A 110 0.94 2.71 -0.25
C ILE A 110 0.16 3.88 -0.84
N ILE A 111 -0.52 4.69 -0.02
CA ILE A 111 -1.24 5.87 -0.50
C ILE A 111 -0.25 6.84 -1.13
N ASP A 112 0.85 7.18 -0.47
CA ASP A 112 1.84 8.13 -0.99
C ASP A 112 2.41 7.67 -2.34
N ALA A 113 2.68 6.36 -2.50
CA ALA A 113 3.27 5.82 -3.70
C ALA A 113 2.27 5.56 -4.85
N LEU A 114 0.99 5.29 -4.54
CA LEU A 114 0.00 4.85 -5.52
C LEU A 114 -1.19 5.80 -5.69
N ALA A 115 -1.35 6.85 -4.88
CA ALA A 115 -2.51 7.76 -4.94
C ALA A 115 -2.81 8.28 -6.35
N ASP A 116 -1.77 8.52 -7.16
CA ASP A 116 -1.87 9.04 -8.52
C ASP A 116 -2.05 7.97 -9.60
N THR A 117 -1.99 6.70 -9.24
CA THR A 117 -2.20 5.61 -10.21
C THR A 117 -3.69 5.44 -10.52
N ALA A 118 -4.01 5.23 -11.81
CA ALA A 118 -5.38 5.03 -12.26
C ALA A 118 -6.08 3.83 -11.57
N SER A 119 -5.31 2.80 -11.23
CA SER A 119 -5.79 1.61 -10.52
C SER A 119 -6.09 1.84 -9.04
N PHE A 120 -5.65 2.95 -8.45
CA PHE A 120 -5.78 3.27 -7.01
C PHE A 120 -6.63 4.50 -6.74
N SER A 121 -6.55 5.53 -7.59
CA SER A 121 -7.30 6.79 -7.42
C SER A 121 -8.82 6.64 -7.60
N GLY A 122 -9.28 5.59 -8.29
CA GLY A 122 -10.69 5.40 -8.62
C GLY A 122 -11.28 6.49 -9.52
N VAL A 123 -10.45 7.38 -10.07
CA VAL A 123 -10.87 8.49 -10.93
C VAL A 123 -10.43 8.17 -12.37
N PRO A 124 -11.35 8.06 -13.34
CA PRO A 124 -10.96 8.13 -14.75
C PRO A 124 -10.45 9.56 -15.01
N GLY A 125 -9.14 9.73 -15.18
CA GLY A 125 -8.51 11.02 -15.50
C GLY A 125 -7.57 11.56 -14.41
N ALA A 126 -6.31 11.12 -14.47
CA ALA A 126 -5.22 11.70 -13.69
C ALA A 126 -4.84 13.08 -14.25
N ALA A 127 -5.36 14.17 -13.66
CA ALA A 127 -4.92 15.53 -14.01
C ALA A 127 -4.93 16.54 -12.85
N LEU A 128 -5.39 16.20 -11.64
CA LEU A 128 -5.67 17.21 -10.60
C LEU A 128 -4.96 17.04 -9.25
N SER A 129 -4.03 16.11 -9.09
CA SER A 129 -3.43 15.81 -7.77
C SER A 129 -2.18 16.62 -7.40
N ARG A 130 -1.55 17.36 -8.33
CA ARG A 130 -0.31 18.11 -8.04
C ARG A 130 -0.45 19.26 -7.04
N ARG A 131 -1.66 19.68 -6.66
CA ARG A 131 -1.87 20.80 -5.71
C ARG A 131 -2.17 20.39 -4.27
N LEU A 132 -2.42 19.11 -3.98
CA LEU A 132 -2.91 18.69 -2.66
C LEU A 132 -1.85 18.03 -1.77
N ALA A 133 -0.78 17.47 -2.36
CA ALA A 133 0.32 16.88 -1.58
C ALA A 133 1.10 17.90 -0.74
N THR A 134 1.19 19.15 -1.21
CA THR A 134 1.94 20.22 -0.52
C THR A 134 1.25 20.77 0.73
N LEU A 135 -0.08 20.60 0.84
CA LEU A 135 -0.85 21.15 1.97
C LEU A 135 -0.90 20.20 3.18
N TRP A 136 -0.79 18.89 2.96
CA TRP A 136 -0.83 17.91 4.05
C TRP A 136 0.45 17.90 4.90
N PHE A 137 1.62 18.05 4.27
CA PHE A 137 2.90 18.07 4.99
C PHE A 137 3.01 19.27 5.96
N LEU A 138 2.45 20.42 5.60
CA LEU A 138 2.41 21.60 6.45
C LEU A 138 1.44 21.45 7.63
N GLN A 139 0.32 20.75 7.45
CA GLN A 139 -0.67 20.60 8.52
C GLN A 139 -0.25 19.56 9.57
N VAL A 140 0.44 18.49 9.17
CA VAL A 140 1.03 17.52 10.12
C VAL A 140 2.20 18.15 10.91
N LEU A 141 3.03 18.97 10.27
CA LEU A 141 4.12 19.70 10.94
C LEU A 141 3.62 20.74 11.96
N LEU A 142 2.50 21.41 11.67
CA LEU A 142 1.90 22.38 12.61
C LEU A 142 1.27 21.71 13.84
N LEU A 143 0.76 20.49 13.71
CA LEU A 143 0.18 19.72 14.82
C LEU A 143 1.23 19.10 15.76
N GLN A 144 2.48 18.91 15.31
CA GLN A 144 3.56 18.40 16.18
C GLN A 144 4.28 19.49 16.98
N LYS A 145 4.19 20.76 16.60
CA LYS A 145 4.81 21.90 17.32
C LYS A 145 3.94 22.49 18.45
N ALA A 146 2.70 22.03 18.59
CA ALA A 146 1.74 22.53 19.58
C ALA A 146 1.64 21.65 20.84
N ARG A 147 2.64 20.80 21.11
CA ARG A 147 2.78 20.04 22.35
C ARG A 147 4.07 20.42 23.06
#